data_AF-A0A3S4RM17-F1
#
_entry.id   AF-A0A3S4RM17-F1
#
_cell.length_a   1.000
_cell.length_b   1.000
_cell.length_c   1.000
_cell.angle_alpha   90.00
_cell.angle_beta   90.00
_cell.angle_gamma   90.00
#
_symmetry.space_group_name_H-M   'P 1'
#
loop_
_entity.id
_entity.type
_entity.pdbx_description
1 polymer ?
#
loop_
_entity_poly.entity_id
_entity_poly.type
_entity_poly.pdbx_seq_one_letter_code
_entity_poly.pdbx_strand_id
1 'polypeptide(L)'
;MKANFLFIWLIYLSAFISLSHSQSVITNGVTFRGIKSKLNGIDVHQYLGVPFANPPVGSLRFQRPESIIAPSTLVRDATKYAPTCIQMRHLPETINPLLRFDHLNELHS
;
A
#
# COMPACT_ATOMS: atom_id res chain seq x y z
N MET A 1 -0.02 19.47 45.94
CA MET A 1 0.80 19.56 44.71
C MET A 1 0.94 18.19 44.00
N LYS A 2 -0.15 17.41 43.85
CA LYS A 2 -0.13 16.07 43.19
C LYS A 2 -1.04 16.00 41.96
N ALA A 3 -1.92 17.00 41.78
CA ALA A 3 -2.90 17.03 40.70
C ALA A 3 -2.28 17.33 39.32
N ASN A 4 -1.20 18.11 39.25
CA ASN A 4 -0.61 18.54 37.96
C ASN A 4 0.09 17.40 37.19
N PHE A 5 0.60 16.37 37.89
CA PHE A 5 1.25 15.23 37.24
C PHE A 5 0.27 14.31 36.49
N LEU A 6 -0.94 14.16 37.01
CA LEU A 6 -2.00 13.37 36.37
C LEU A 6 -2.49 14.02 35.07
N PHE A 7 -2.63 15.35 35.05
CA PHE A 7 -3.00 16.07 33.83
C PHE A 7 -1.92 15.98 32.74
N ILE A 8 -0.64 16.06 33.10
CA ILE A 8 0.46 15.88 32.15
C ILE A 8 0.46 14.45 31.59
N TRP A 9 0.24 13.44 32.42
CA TRP A 9 0.14 12.04 31.97
C TRP A 9 -1.07 11.80 31.05
N LEU A 10 -2.22 12.40 31.35
CA LEU A 10 -3.42 12.33 30.50
C LEU A 10 -3.24 13.03 29.15
N ILE A 11 -2.50 14.15 29.10
CA ILE A 11 -2.16 14.86 27.85
C ILE A 11 -1.17 14.04 27.02
N TYR A 12 -0.18 13.39 27.65
CA TYR A 12 0.74 12.48 26.94
C TYR A 12 0.03 11.22 26.43
N LEU A 13 -0.91 10.67 27.19
CA LEU A 13 -1.71 9.50 26.80
C LEU A 13 -2.62 9.81 25.59
N SER A 14 -3.25 10.99 25.54
CA SER A 14 -4.09 11.40 24.41
C SER A 14 -3.28 11.77 23.16
N ALA A 15 -2.11 12.39 23.33
CA ALA A 15 -1.19 12.66 22.23
C ALA A 15 -0.66 11.37 21.57
N PHE A 16 -0.51 10.29 22.35
CA PHE A 16 -0.11 8.97 21.82
C PHE A 16 -1.18 8.31 20.95
N ILE A 17 -2.46 8.59 21.21
CA ILE A 17 -3.60 7.97 20.50
C ILE A 17 -3.80 8.59 19.10
N SER A 18 -3.30 9.82 18.87
CA SER A 18 -3.55 10.55 17.61
C SER A 18 -2.76 10.05 16.39
N LEU A 19 -2.06 8.90 16.47
CA LEU A 19 -1.20 8.40 15.39
C LEU A 19 -1.73 7.09 14.78
N SER A 20 -2.51 7.26 13.69
CA SER A 20 -2.75 6.35 12.56
C SER A 20 -4.22 5.99 12.30
N HIS A 21 -4.88 6.84 11.50
CA HIS A 21 -6.11 6.44 10.81
C HIS A 21 -5.75 5.55 9.60
N SER A 22 -5.36 4.30 9.89
CA SER A 22 -4.93 3.31 8.92
C SER A 22 -6.15 2.69 8.22
N GLN A 23 -6.32 2.94 6.93
CA GLN A 23 -7.42 2.38 6.12
C GLN A 23 -7.14 0.91 5.79
N SER A 24 -7.91 -0.04 6.32
CA SER A 24 -7.69 -1.48 6.07
C SER A 24 -8.92 -2.17 5.47
N VAL A 25 -8.69 -3.06 4.51
CA VAL A 25 -9.73 -3.90 3.86
C VAL A 25 -9.29 -5.35 3.86
N ILE A 26 -10.23 -6.28 4.03
CA ILE A 26 -9.96 -7.73 3.99
C ILE A 26 -10.41 -8.27 2.64
N THR A 27 -9.55 -9.05 1.97
CA THR A 27 -9.86 -9.72 0.69
C THR A 27 -9.16 -11.07 0.65
N ASN A 28 -9.89 -12.12 0.28
CA ASN A 28 -9.38 -13.51 0.23
C ASN A 28 -8.66 -13.93 1.53
N GLY A 29 -9.17 -13.47 2.67
CA GLY A 29 -8.59 -13.73 3.99
C GLY A 29 -7.40 -12.84 4.37
N VAL A 30 -6.82 -12.05 3.46
CA VAL A 30 -5.68 -11.16 3.74
C VAL A 30 -6.17 -9.76 4.06
N THR A 31 -5.53 -9.10 5.03
CA THR A 31 -5.80 -7.69 5.34
C THR A 31 -4.83 -6.80 4.56
N PHE A 32 -5.34 -5.85 3.78
CA PHE A 32 -4.55 -4.85 3.07
C PHE A 32 -4.70 -3.49 3.73
N ARG A 33 -3.58 -2.80 3.93
CA ARG A 33 -3.50 -1.45 4.50
C ARG A 33 -3.26 -0.43 3.39
N GLY A 34 -4.25 0.41 3.10
CA GLY A 34 -4.18 1.47 2.11
C GLY A 34 -4.03 2.87 2.70
N ILE A 35 -4.16 3.88 1.86
CA ILE A 35 -4.17 5.30 2.24
C ILE A 35 -5.46 5.99 1.81
N LYS A 36 -5.87 7.01 2.57
CA LYS A 36 -6.84 8.00 2.08
C LYS A 36 -6.05 9.16 1.47
N SER A 37 -6.39 9.54 0.24
CA SER A 37 -5.69 10.61 -0.50
C SER A 37 -6.68 11.43 -1.32
N LYS A 38 -6.24 12.59 -1.81
CA LYS A 38 -7.04 13.42 -2.70
C LYS A 38 -6.56 13.27 -4.14
N LEU A 39 -7.45 12.88 -5.03
CA LEU A 39 -7.23 12.88 -6.48
C LEU A 39 -8.16 13.92 -7.10
N ASN A 40 -7.60 14.96 -7.72
CA ASN A 40 -8.36 16.08 -8.30
C ASN A 40 -9.38 16.71 -7.34
N GLY A 41 -9.00 16.85 -6.06
CA GLY A 41 -9.86 17.41 -5.01
C GLY A 41 -10.87 16.43 -4.41
N ILE A 42 -10.99 15.22 -4.95
CA ILE A 42 -11.90 14.17 -4.49
C ILE A 42 -11.14 13.24 -3.54
N ASP A 43 -11.71 13.01 -2.36
CA ASP A 43 -11.20 12.02 -1.42
C ASP A 43 -11.38 10.60 -1.99
N VAL A 44 -10.29 9.84 -2.07
CA VAL A 44 -10.27 8.46 -2.54
C VAL A 44 -9.53 7.56 -1.55
N HIS A 45 -9.98 6.32 -1.44
CA HIS A 45 -9.27 5.26 -0.74
C HIS A 45 -8.39 4.51 -1.76
N GLN A 46 -7.09 4.50 -1.55
CA GLN A 46 -6.13 3.87 -2.45
C GLN A 46 -5.52 2.63 -1.81
N TYR A 47 -5.56 1.53 -2.56
CA TYR A 47 -4.91 0.25 -2.24
C TYR A 47 -4.07 -0.15 -3.45
N LEU A 48 -2.76 0.02 -3.36
CA LEU A 48 -1.78 -0.14 -4.43
C LEU A 48 -0.96 -1.42 -4.24
N GLY A 49 -0.49 -2.02 -5.34
CA GLY A 49 0.37 -3.21 -5.29
C GLY A 49 -0.29 -4.48 -4.74
N VAL A 50 -1.63 -4.55 -4.71
CA VAL A 50 -2.37 -5.73 -4.26
C VAL A 50 -2.17 -6.89 -5.25
N PRO A 51 -1.61 -8.04 -4.83
CA PRO A 51 -1.32 -9.13 -5.74
C PRO A 51 -2.60 -9.95 -6.01
N PHE A 52 -2.78 -10.38 -7.27
CA PHE A 52 -3.92 -11.21 -7.71
C PHE A 52 -3.52 -12.65 -8.12
N ALA A 53 -2.23 -12.89 -8.36
CA ALA A 53 -1.66 -14.19 -8.71
C ALA A 53 -0.23 -14.32 -8.14
N ASN A 54 0.30 -15.55 -8.10
CA ASN A 54 1.71 -15.77 -7.76
C ASN A 54 2.63 -15.10 -8.80
N PRO A 55 3.81 -14.59 -8.39
CA PRO A 55 4.76 -13.98 -9.32
C PRO A 55 5.17 -14.96 -10.44
N PRO A 56 5.08 -14.57 -11.74
CA PRO A 56 5.34 -15.47 -12.88
C PRO A 56 6.85 -15.63 -13.15
N VAL A 57 7.61 -16.03 -12.13
CA VAL A 57 9.07 -16.19 -12.16
C VAL A 57 9.47 -17.66 -12.02
N GLY A 58 10.72 -17.98 -12.35
CA GLY A 58 11.22 -19.36 -12.29
C GLY A 58 10.42 -20.29 -13.22
N SER A 59 9.96 -21.43 -12.68
CA SER A 59 9.14 -22.40 -13.41
C SER A 59 7.78 -21.86 -13.85
N LEU A 60 7.24 -20.84 -13.16
CA LEU A 60 5.94 -20.23 -13.50
C LEU A 60 6.01 -19.29 -14.71
N ARG A 61 7.22 -18.98 -15.23
CA ARG A 61 7.35 -18.13 -16.40
C ARG A 61 6.69 -18.80 -17.61
N PHE A 62 5.90 -18.01 -18.34
CA PHE A 62 5.09 -18.45 -19.51
C PHE A 62 3.96 -19.44 -19.19
N GLN A 63 3.66 -19.68 -17.91
CA GLN A 63 2.49 -20.44 -17.50
C GLN A 63 1.28 -19.54 -17.28
N ARG A 64 0.10 -20.14 -17.13
CA ARG A 64 -1.10 -19.41 -16.69
C ARG A 64 -0.88 -18.87 -15.27
N PRO A 65 -1.46 -17.71 -14.92
CA PRO A 65 -1.40 -17.20 -13.56
C PRO A 65 -1.94 -18.21 -12.56
N GLU A 66 -1.18 -18.47 -11.50
CA GLU A 66 -1.59 -19.34 -10.40
C GLU A 66 -2.20 -18.50 -9.27
N SER A 67 -3.28 -18.97 -8.66
CA SER A 67 -3.92 -18.27 -7.54
C SER A 67 -3.01 -18.19 -6.31
N ILE A 68 -3.11 -17.09 -5.58
CA ILE A 68 -2.33 -16.89 -4.35
C ILE A 68 -3.00 -17.65 -3.19
N ILE A 69 -2.22 -18.45 -2.49
CA ILE A 69 -2.59 -18.98 -1.17
C ILE A 69 -1.86 -18.15 -0.14
N ALA A 70 -2.54 -17.16 0.44
CA ALA A 70 -1.95 -16.31 1.48
C ALA A 70 -2.56 -16.65 2.85
N PRO A 71 -1.75 -16.74 3.92
CA PRO A 71 -2.26 -16.94 5.27
C PRO A 71 -3.10 -15.73 5.70
N SER A 72 -4.24 -16.00 6.32
CA SER A 72 -5.23 -14.98 6.68
C SER A 72 -4.78 -14.02 7.78
N THR A 73 -3.70 -14.35 8.50
CA THR A 73 -3.20 -13.57 9.63
C THR A 73 -2.27 -12.42 9.24
N LEU A 74 -1.96 -12.26 7.96
CA LEU A 74 -0.97 -11.28 7.49
C LEU A 74 -1.62 -9.96 7.05
N VAL A 75 -1.14 -8.85 7.62
CA VAL A 75 -1.45 -7.50 7.12
C VAL A 75 -0.40 -7.12 6.07
N ARG A 76 -0.85 -6.82 4.85
CA ARG A 76 -0.02 -6.37 3.73
C ARG A 76 -0.12 -4.85 3.55
N ASP A 77 1.01 -4.21 3.39
CA ASP A 77 1.07 -2.79 3.01
C ASP A 77 0.68 -2.63 1.53
N ALA A 78 -0.38 -1.86 1.28
CA ALA A 78 -0.92 -1.53 -0.02
C ALA A 78 -0.90 -0.01 -0.25
N THR A 79 0.14 0.68 0.23
CA THR A 79 0.29 2.13 0.09
C THR A 79 1.22 2.53 -1.05
N LYS A 80 1.90 1.57 -1.70
CA LYS A 80 2.90 1.80 -2.75
C LYS A 80 2.62 0.99 -4.01
N TYR A 81 2.99 1.52 -5.17
CA TYR A 81 2.93 0.76 -6.42
C TYR A 81 3.93 -0.39 -6.41
N ALA A 82 3.52 -1.55 -6.93
CA ALA A 82 4.44 -2.65 -7.23
C ALA A 82 5.24 -2.35 -8.51
N PRO A 83 6.40 -3.00 -8.73
CA PRO A 83 7.17 -2.86 -9.97
C PRO A 83 6.32 -3.19 -11.20
N THR A 84 6.51 -2.44 -12.27
CA THR A 84 5.88 -2.75 -13.55
C THR A 84 6.49 -4.01 -14.20
N CYS A 85 5.81 -4.55 -15.21
CA CYS A 85 6.34 -5.67 -15.99
C CYS A 85 7.54 -5.24 -16.85
N ILE A 86 8.36 -6.21 -17.27
CA ILE A 86 9.45 -5.98 -18.23
C ILE A 86 8.91 -5.37 -19.52
N GLN A 87 9.42 -4.19 -19.85
CA GLN A 87 9.12 -3.43 -21.07
C GLN A 87 10.38 -2.66 -21.50
N MET A 88 10.48 -2.26 -22.77
CA MET A 88 11.58 -1.38 -23.18
C MET A 88 11.35 0.03 -22.65
N ARG A 89 12.42 0.70 -22.21
CA ARG A 89 12.35 1.98 -21.47
C ARG A 89 11.59 3.12 -22.17
N HIS A 90 11.51 3.13 -23.50
CA HIS A 90 10.82 4.18 -24.26
C HIS A 90 9.31 3.93 -24.45
N LEU A 91 8.82 2.73 -24.16
CA LEU A 91 7.40 2.41 -24.36
C LEU A 91 6.46 2.99 -23.29
N PRO A 92 6.80 3.02 -21.98
CA PRO A 92 5.87 3.53 -20.96
C PRO A 92 5.41 4.96 -21.24
N GLU A 93 6.31 5.84 -21.65
CA GLU A 93 6.01 7.25 -21.96
C GLU A 93 5.14 7.39 -23.21
N THR A 94 5.29 6.48 -24.18
CA THR A 94 4.56 6.52 -25.45
C THR A 94 3.18 5.87 -25.35
N ILE A 95 3.03 4.83 -24.52
CA ILE A 95 1.78 4.06 -24.39
C ILE A 95 0.79 4.77 -23.49
N ASN A 96 1.23 5.19 -22.30
CA ASN A 96 0.37 5.88 -21.34
C ASN A 96 1.21 6.58 -20.28
N PRO A 97 1.15 7.92 -20.17
CA PRO A 97 1.88 8.68 -19.14
C PRO A 97 1.60 8.23 -17.70
N LEU A 98 0.44 7.60 -17.45
CA LEU A 98 0.09 7.04 -16.15
C LEU A 98 0.90 5.80 -15.79
N LEU A 99 1.56 5.12 -16.74
CA LEU A 99 2.39 3.94 -16.47
C LEU A 99 3.78 4.28 -15.91
N ARG A 100 4.08 5.56 -15.65
CA ARG A 100 5.36 6.03 -15.13
C ARG A 100 5.49 5.84 -13.61
N PHE A 101 5.13 4.66 -13.09
CA PHE A 101 5.12 4.38 -11.65
C PHE A 101 6.53 4.16 -11.08
N ASP A 102 7.44 3.58 -11.86
CA ASP A 102 8.80 3.24 -11.38
C ASP A 102 9.61 4.49 -11.00
N HIS A 103 9.44 5.58 -11.75
CA HIS A 103 10.07 6.88 -11.45
C HIS A 103 9.50 7.57 -10.20
N LEU A 104 8.21 7.36 -9.91
CA LEU A 104 7.57 7.93 -8.71
C LEU A 104 7.98 7.18 -7.44
N ASN A 105 8.22 5.88 -7.54
CA ASN A 105 8.72 5.08 -6.42
C ASN A 105 10.17 5.42 -6.04
N GLU A 106 11.01 5.80 -7.01
CA GLU A 106 12.41 6.23 -6.77
C GLU A 106 12.51 7.65 -6.15
N LEU A 107 11.54 8.53 -6.42
CA LEU A 107 11.50 9.89 -5.83
C LEU A 107 11.02 9.90 -4.37
N HIS A 108 10.47 8.80 -3.88
CA HIS A 108 9.89 8.67 -2.54
C HIS A 108 10.59 7.64 -1.63
N SER A 109 11.79 7.18 -2.03
CA SER A 109 12.65 6.25 -1.27
C SER A 109 13.89 6.92 -0.70
#